data_AF-A0A951TYI8-F1
#
_entry.id   AF-A0A951TYI8-F1
#
_cell.length_a   1.000
_cell.length_b   1.000
_cell.length_c   1.000
_cell.angle_alpha   90.00
_cell.angle_beta   90.00
_cell.angle_gamma   90.00
#
_symmetry.space_group_name_H-M   'P 1'
#
loop_
_entity.id
_entity.type
_entity.pdbx_description
1 polymer ?
#
loop_
_entity_poly.entity_id
_entity_poly.type
_entity_poly.pdbx_seq_one_letter_code
_entity_poly.pdbx_strand_id
1 'polypeptide(L)'
;MQISQPIVVDLEMSDTEYLELLMQGRNPLHEQSYTHQLINFGFDLTEAKQIAPLFEKKETSIAEKIAVNRALKQVWNRLIKMV
;
A
#
# COMPACT_ATOMS: atom_id res chain seq x y z
N MET A 1 -26.27 -6.60 20.73
CA MET A 1 -24.88 -6.13 20.60
C MET A 1 -24.17 -7.07 19.65
N GLN A 2 -23.79 -6.60 18.47
CA GLN A 2 -23.06 -7.41 17.50
C GLN A 2 -21.60 -7.46 17.98
N ILE A 3 -21.16 -8.62 18.44
CA ILE A 3 -19.79 -8.82 18.90
C ILE A 3 -18.94 -8.90 17.63
N SER A 4 -18.30 -7.79 17.28
CA SER A 4 -17.30 -7.76 16.22
C SER A 4 -16.21 -8.76 16.57
N GLN A 5 -16.13 -9.88 15.86
CA GLN A 5 -15.05 -10.83 16.06
C GLN A 5 -13.73 -10.17 15.63
N PRO A 6 -12.65 -10.36 16.39
CA PRO A 6 -11.34 -9.85 16.01
C PRO A 6 -10.92 -10.53 14.69
N ILE A 7 -10.61 -9.72 13.68
CA ILE A 7 -10.03 -10.20 12.43
C ILE A 7 -8.53 -10.28 12.66
N VAL A 8 -7.99 -11.49 12.66
CA VAL A 8 -6.54 -11.71 12.62
C VAL A 8 -6.13 -11.61 11.15
N VAL A 9 -5.29 -10.62 10.84
CA VAL A 9 -4.74 -10.41 9.50
C VAL A 9 -3.29 -10.84 9.52
N ASP A 10 -2.91 -11.75 8.63
CA ASP A 10 -1.50 -12.06 8.39
C ASP A 10 -0.89 -10.98 7.49
N LEU A 11 0.00 -10.18 8.07
CA LEU A 11 0.71 -9.11 7.38
C LEU A 11 1.98 -9.61 6.67
N GLU A 12 2.32 -10.89 6.81
CA GLU A 12 3.61 -11.48 6.39
C GLU A 12 4.83 -10.71 6.94
N MET A 13 4.66 -10.10 8.12
CA MET A 13 5.69 -9.30 8.78
C MET A 13 5.85 -9.70 10.24
N SER A 14 7.03 -9.44 10.79
CA SER A 14 7.26 -9.63 12.22
C SER A 14 6.56 -8.57 13.07
N ASP A 15 6.19 -8.91 14.30
CA ASP A 15 5.63 -7.95 15.26
C ASP A 15 6.57 -6.74 15.48
N THR A 16 7.88 -6.98 15.48
CA THR A 16 8.88 -5.90 15.61
C THR A 16 8.83 -4.93 14.44
N GLU A 17 8.77 -5.44 13.21
CA GLU A 17 8.66 -4.61 12.01
C GLU A 17 7.35 -3.83 12.01
N TYR A 18 6.25 -4.48 12.38
CA TYR A 18 4.94 -3.84 12.52
C TYR A 18 4.99 -2.64 13.49
N LEU A 19 5.56 -2.85 14.68
CA LEU A 19 5.69 -1.81 15.70
C LEU A 19 6.62 -0.67 15.26
N GLU A 20 7.74 -0.98 14.59
CA GLU A 20 8.65 0.04 14.05
C GLU A 20 7.97 0.94 13.02
N LEU A 21 7.12 0.37 12.15
CA LEU A 21 6.35 1.14 11.19
C LEU A 21 5.31 2.04 11.89
N LEU A 22 4.61 1.52 12.90
CA LEU A 22 3.68 2.33 13.69
C LEU A 22 4.38 3.50 14.39
N MET A 23 5.58 3.28 14.94
CA MET A 23 6.38 4.35 15.56
C MET A 23 6.79 5.44 14.56
N GLN A 24 6.92 5.10 13.28
CA GLN A 24 7.16 6.06 12.18
C GLN A 24 5.88 6.78 11.71
N GLY A 25 4.72 6.50 12.34
CA GLY A 25 3.42 7.04 11.94
C GLY A 25 2.87 6.43 10.65
N ARG A 26 3.39 5.27 10.23
CA ARG A 26 2.92 4.51 9.06
C ARG A 26 1.79 3.57 9.45
N ASN A 27 0.99 3.15 8.49
CA ASN A 27 -0.12 2.22 8.70
C ASN A 27 0.10 0.92 7.91
N PRO A 28 0.69 -0.13 8.53
CA PRO A 28 1.04 -1.37 7.84
C PRO A 28 -0.15 -2.07 7.17
N LEU A 29 -1.35 -1.98 7.76
CA LEU A 29 -2.56 -2.57 7.19
C LEU A 29 -2.95 -1.91 5.88
N HIS A 30 -2.87 -0.58 5.81
CA HIS A 30 -3.17 0.16 4.58
C HIS A 30 -2.08 -0.09 3.54
N GLU A 31 -0.81 -0.10 3.94
CA GLU A 31 0.30 -0.38 3.04
C GLU A 31 0.21 -1.77 2.40
N GLN A 32 -0.15 -2.81 3.17
CA GLN A 32 -0.37 -4.15 2.62
C GLN A 32 -1.56 -4.16 1.65
N SER A 33 -2.67 -3.51 2.01
CA SER A 33 -3.85 -3.39 1.15
C SER A 33 -3.50 -2.72 -0.19
N TYR A 34 -2.75 -1.62 -0.17
CA TYR A 34 -2.29 -0.95 -1.39
C TYR A 34 -1.30 -1.80 -2.18
N THR A 35 -0.39 -2.52 -1.51
CA THR A 35 0.55 -3.44 -2.15
C THR A 35 -0.20 -4.50 -2.94
N HIS A 36 -1.18 -5.17 -2.32
CA HIS A 36 -2.02 -6.18 -3.00
C HIS A 36 -2.79 -5.59 -4.18
N GLN A 37 -3.36 -4.39 -4.02
CA GLN A 37 -4.07 -3.72 -5.12
C GLN A 37 -3.14 -3.41 -6.29
N LEU A 38 -1.94 -2.87 -6.04
CA LEU A 38 -0.95 -2.62 -7.08
C LEU A 38 -0.55 -3.92 -7.80
N ILE A 39 -0.32 -5.01 -7.06
CA ILE A 39 0.00 -6.32 -7.67
C ILE A 39 -1.16 -6.82 -8.53
N ASN A 40 -2.42 -6.64 -8.11
CA ASN A 40 -3.60 -6.99 -8.92
C ASN A 40 -3.69 -6.15 -10.21
N PHE A 41 -3.23 -4.91 -10.15
CA PHE A 41 -3.00 -4.07 -11.32
C PHE A 41 -1.62 -4.32 -11.97
N GLY A 42 -1.02 -5.50 -11.73
CA GLY A 42 0.18 -6.08 -12.31
C GLY A 42 1.45 -5.25 -12.21
N PHE A 43 1.63 -4.57 -11.10
CA PHE A 43 2.94 -4.14 -10.62
C PHE A 43 3.68 -5.35 -10.03
N ASP A 44 5.01 -5.36 -10.10
CA ASP A 44 5.77 -6.39 -9.39
C ASP A 44 5.78 -6.13 -7.87
N LEU A 45 6.13 -7.16 -7.09
CA LEU A 45 6.13 -7.08 -5.62
C LEU A 45 7.06 -5.98 -5.10
N THR A 46 8.22 -5.80 -5.73
CA THR A 46 9.23 -4.84 -5.28
C THR A 46 8.74 -3.42 -5.52
N GLU A 47 8.21 -3.14 -6.71
CA GLU A 47 7.64 -1.85 -7.07
C GLU A 47 6.42 -1.54 -6.19
N ALA A 48 5.53 -2.52 -5.98
CA ALA A 48 4.36 -2.34 -5.13
C ALA A 48 4.74 -2.00 -3.68
N LYS A 49 5.72 -2.69 -3.09
CA LYS A 49 6.21 -2.42 -1.72
C LYS A 49 6.89 -1.05 -1.59
N GLN A 50 7.51 -0.54 -2.65
CA GLN A 50 8.13 0.79 -2.65
C GLN A 50 7.09 1.92 -2.76
N ILE A 51 6.03 1.71 -3.54
CA ILE A 51 5.03 2.75 -3.82
C ILE A 51 3.93 2.79 -2.77
N ALA A 52 3.50 1.63 -2.25
CA ALA A 52 2.39 1.54 -1.29
C ALA A 52 2.52 2.48 -0.07
N PRO A 53 3.70 2.61 0.58
CA PRO A 53 3.88 3.53 1.71
C PRO A 53 3.73 5.01 1.34
N LEU A 54 3.96 5.36 0.08
CA LEU A 54 3.96 6.75 -0.39
C LEU A 54 2.55 7.33 -0.54
N PHE A 55 1.50 6.50 -0.60
CA PHE A 55 0.12 6.95 -0.75
C PHE A 55 -0.39 7.75 0.45
N GLU A 56 0.01 7.38 1.66
CA GLU A 56 -0.43 8.03 2.90
C GLU A 56 0.67 8.85 3.57
N LYS A 57 1.87 8.88 2.98
CA LYS A 57 3.00 9.65 3.51
C LYS A 57 2.67 11.16 3.43
N LYS A 58 2.55 11.81 4.59
CA LYS A 58 2.23 13.24 4.72
C LYS A 58 3.25 14.14 4.02
N GLU A 59 4.53 13.87 4.22
CA GLU A 59 5.63 14.63 3.64
C GLU A 59 6.31 13.83 2.53
N THR A 60 5.88 14.08 1.29
CA THR A 60 6.46 13.46 0.10
C THR A 60 7.31 14.44 -0.69
N SER A 61 8.50 13.98 -1.08
CA SER A 61 9.35 14.68 -2.03
C SER A 61 8.70 14.74 -3.42
N ILE A 62 9.19 15.64 -4.29
CA ILE A 62 8.69 15.75 -5.67
C ILE A 62 8.88 14.42 -6.42
N ALA A 63 10.00 13.72 -6.21
CA ALA A 63 10.27 12.43 -6.83
C ALA A 63 9.25 11.36 -6.41
N GLU A 64 8.93 11.30 -5.12
CA GLU A 64 7.91 10.37 -4.57
C GLU A 64 6.51 10.67 -5.15
N LYS A 65 6.14 11.95 -5.24
CA LYS A 65 4.87 12.37 -5.86
C LYS A 65 4.79 11.95 -7.33
N ILE A 66 5.88 12.10 -8.08
CA ILE A 66 5.95 11.65 -9.48
C ILE A 66 5.80 10.13 -9.57
N ALA A 67 6.43 9.37 -8.67
CA ALA A 67 6.32 7.92 -8.63
C ALA A 67 4.87 7.46 -8.39
N VAL A 68 4.20 8.03 -7.38
CA VAL A 68 2.79 7.75 -7.07
C VAL A 68 1.88 8.09 -8.26
N ASN A 69 2.06 9.27 -8.86
CA ASN A 69 1.26 9.68 -10.03
C ASN A 69 1.47 8.78 -11.25
N ARG A 70 2.71 8.31 -11.48
CA ARG A 70 2.99 7.33 -12.54
C ARG A 70 2.28 6.01 -12.26
N ALA A 71 2.31 5.53 -11.03
CA ALA A 71 1.61 4.31 -10.64
C ALA A 71 0.10 4.44 -10.87
N LEU A 72 -0.51 5.52 -10.37
CA LEU A 72 -1.94 5.80 -10.57
C LEU A 72 -2.33 5.89 -12.05
N LYS A 73 -1.50 6.52 -12.89
CA LYS A 73 -1.72 6.57 -14.33
C LYS A 73 -1.69 5.17 -14.96
N GLN A 74 -0.78 4.30 -14.54
CA GLN A 74 -0.74 2.92 -15.04
C GLN A 74 -1.97 2.12 -14.61
N VAL A 75 -2.39 2.24 -13.34
CA VAL A 75 -3.63 1.63 -12.82
C VAL A 75 -4.83 2.07 -13.66
N TRP A 76 -4.97 3.39 -13.88
CA TRP A 76 -6.06 3.96 -14.69
C TRP A 76 -6.07 3.42 -16.12
N ASN A 77 -4.90 3.35 -16.78
CA ASN A 77 -4.79 2.80 -18.11
C ASN A 77 -5.20 1.33 -18.20
N ARG A 78 -4.96 0.54 -17.14
CA ARG A 78 -5.41 -0.85 -17.08
C ARG A 78 -6.91 -0.94 -16.89
N LEU A 79 -7.48 -0.13 -16.00
CA LEU A 79 -8.92 -0.06 -15.78
C LEU A 79 -9.68 0.25 -17.08
N ILE A 80 -9.23 1.24 -17.86
CA ILE A 80 -9.86 1.56 -19.15
C ILE A 80 -9.80 0.39 -20.14
N LYS A 81 -8.73 -0.40 -20.13
CA LYS A 81 -8.57 -1.55 -21.04
C LYS A 81 -9.34 -2.80 -20.59
N MET A 82 -9.82 -2.83 -19.35
CA MET A 82 -10.64 -3.92 -18.81
C MET A 82 -12.14 -3.72 -19.08
N VAL A 83 -12.55 -2.53 -19.52
CA VAL A 83 -13.91 -2.18 -19.97
C VAL A 83 -14.05 -2.47 -21.46
#